data_AF-A0A651F1V1-F1
#
_entry.id   AF-A0A651F1V1-F1
#
_cell.length_a   1.000
_cell.length_b   1.000
_cell.length_c   1.000
_cell.angle_alpha   90.00
_cell.angle_beta   90.00
_cell.angle_gamma   90.00
#
_symmetry.space_group_name_H-M   'P 1'
#
loop_
_entity.id
_entity.type
_entity.pdbx_description
1 polymer ?
#
loop_
_entity_poly.entity_id
_entity_poly.type
_entity_poly.pdbx_seq_one_letter_code
_entity_poly.pdbx_strand_id
1 'polypeptide(L)'
;MEDHTPSLLPAVLAALLAGLGTLLASEEKLTWRIVLGRALSSAALGAAAGVVLLWFPHAPTAALVGLAAALASLGTSGLEKLLQIILKK
;
A
#
# COMPACT_ATOMS: atom_id res chain seq x y z
N MET A 1 7.13 12.38 26.26
CA MET A 1 7.01 10.91 26.26
C MET A 1 5.58 10.64 25.86
N GLU A 2 5.29 10.71 24.56
CA GLU A 2 3.95 10.40 24.05
C GLU A 2 3.66 8.91 24.26
N ASP A 3 2.46 8.65 24.77
CA ASP A 3 1.90 7.34 25.03
C ASP A 3 2.02 6.44 23.80
N HIS A 4 3.00 5.53 23.82
CA HIS A 4 3.12 4.39 22.91
C HIS A 4 2.01 3.36 23.17
N THR A 5 0.75 3.81 23.23
CA THR A 5 -0.36 2.91 22.93
C THR A 5 -0.23 2.59 21.44
N PRO A 6 -0.16 1.31 21.04
CA PRO A 6 -0.22 0.94 19.63
C PRO A 6 -1.64 1.23 19.14
N SER A 7 -1.96 2.51 18.94
CA SER A 7 -3.21 2.94 18.37
C SER A 7 -3.16 2.56 16.90
N LEU A 8 -3.90 1.51 16.54
CA LEU A 8 -4.04 1.05 15.16
C LEU A 8 -4.85 2.05 14.32
N LEU A 9 -5.51 3.02 14.98
CA LEU A 9 -6.34 4.08 14.39
C LEU A 9 -5.70 4.78 13.17
N PRO A 10 -4.50 5.39 13.25
CA PRO A 10 -3.87 6.05 12.11
C PRO A 10 -3.59 5.08 10.94
N ALA A 11 -3.18 3.85 11.22
CA ALA A 11 -2.91 2.85 10.18
C ALA A 11 -4.20 2.41 9.47
N VAL A 12 -5.27 2.18 10.24
CA VAL A 12 -6.60 1.84 9.71
C VAL A 12 -7.17 2.98 8.88
N LEU A 13 -7.03 4.23 9.33
CA LEU A 13 -7.49 5.42 8.60
C LEU A 13 -6.73 5.58 7.27
N ALA A 14 -5.41 5.40 7.28
CA ALA A 14 -4.60 5.44 6.07
C ALA A 14 -4.99 4.35 5.07
N ALA A 15 -5.22 3.12 5.55
CA ALA A 15 -5.66 2.01 4.72
C ALA A 15 -7.05 2.25 4.10
N LEU A 16 -7.99 2.81 4.87
CA LEU A 16 -9.32 3.18 4.39
C LEU A 16 -9.25 4.26 3.30
N LEU A 17 -8.48 5.32 3.52
CA LEU A 17 -8.32 6.40 2.54
C LEU A 17 -7.65 5.91 1.26
N ALA A 18 -6.63 5.05 1.37
CA ALA A 18 -5.99 4.44 0.21
C ALA A 18 -6.94 3.51 -0.56
N GLY A 19 -7.72 2.69 0.15
CA GLY A 19 -8.74 1.82 -0.43
C GLY A 19 -9.84 2.60 -1.16
N LEU A 20 -10.31 3.70 -0.56
CA LEU A 20 -11.28 4.60 -1.18
C LEU A 20 -10.72 5.27 -2.44
N GLY A 21 -9.47 5.74 -2.39
CA GLY A 21 -8.80 6.32 -3.55
C GLY A 21 -8.66 5.33 -4.71
N THR A 22 -8.33 4.06 -4.41
CA THR A 22 -8.24 3.01 -5.44
C THR A 22 -9.60 2.61 -6.01
N LEU A 23 -10.65 2.58 -5.19
CA LEU A 23 -12.03 2.37 -5.66
C LEU A 23 -12.48 3.50 -6.60
N LEU A 24 -12.17 4.75 -6.26
CA LEU A 24 -12.55 5.91 -7.06
C LEU A 24 -11.80 5.97 -8.40
N ALA A 25 -10.56 5.48 -8.43
CA ALA A 25 -9.73 5.44 -9.63
C ALA A 25 -9.97 4.21 -10.54
N SER A 26 -10.65 3.17 -10.06
CA SER A 26 -10.74 1.86 -10.73
C SER A 26 -12.11 1.68 -11.41
N GLU A 27 -12.17 1.70 -12.75
CA GLU A 27 -13.37 1.36 -13.55
C GLU A 27 -13.62 -0.16 -13.72
N GLU A 28 -12.77 -1.00 -13.14
CA GLU A 28 -12.81 -2.46 -13.33
C GLU A 28 -13.99 -3.13 -12.59
N LYS A 29 -14.62 -4.15 -13.20
CA LYS A 29 -15.62 -4.99 -12.51
C LYS A 29 -14.96 -5.67 -11.31
N LEU A 30 -15.24 -5.15 -10.12
CA LEU A 30 -14.72 -5.64 -8.86
C LEU A 30 -15.27 -7.06 -8.58
N THR A 31 -14.56 -8.07 -9.08
CA THR A 31 -14.81 -9.47 -8.71
C THR A 31 -13.99 -9.80 -7.48
N TRP A 32 -14.52 -10.67 -6.62
CA TRP A 32 -13.86 -11.10 -5.37
C TRP A 32 -12.42 -11.60 -5.59
N ARG A 33 -12.16 -12.23 -6.74
CA ARG A 33 -10.83 -12.71 -7.16
C ARG A 33 -9.81 -11.58 -7.36
N ILE A 34 -10.23 -10.45 -7.94
CA ILE A 34 -9.38 -9.27 -8.17
C ILE A 34 -9.12 -8.55 -6.86
N VAL A 35 -10.14 -8.39 -6.01
CA VAL A 35 -10.00 -7.76 -4.69
C VAL A 35 -8.97 -8.50 -3.85
N LEU A 36 -9.05 -9.83 -3.79
CA LEU A 36 -8.11 -10.65 -3.03
C LEU A 36 -6.68 -10.54 -3.56
N GLY A 37 -6.51 -10.61 -4.89
CA GLY A 37 -5.18 -10.50 -5.52
C GLY A 37 -4.54 -9.12 -5.33
N ARG A 38 -5.35 -8.06 -5.42
CA ARG A 38 -4.89 -6.67 -5.23
C ARG A 38 -4.55 -6.41 -3.76
N ALA A 39 -5.34 -6.94 -2.82
CA ALA A 39 -5.05 -6.87 -1.38
C ALA A 39 -3.77 -7.64 -1.01
N LEU A 40 -3.54 -8.82 -1.58
CA LEU A 40 -2.33 -9.61 -1.31
C LEU A 40 -1.08 -8.90 -1.85
N SER A 41 -1.18 -8.35 -3.06
CA SER A 41 -0.08 -7.62 -3.70
C SER A 41 0.25 -6.34 -2.95
N SER A 42 -0.76 -5.57 -2.53
CA SER A 42 -0.55 -4.36 -1.74
C SER A 42 -0.03 -4.65 -0.34
N ALA A 43 -0.45 -5.75 0.29
CA ALA A 43 0.10 -6.20 1.57
C ALA A 43 1.58 -6.60 1.44
N ALA A 44 1.95 -7.35 0.40
CA ALA A 44 3.33 -7.73 0.14
C ALA A 44 4.23 -6.51 -0.15
N LEU A 45 3.74 -5.56 -0.96
CA LEU A 45 4.43 -4.31 -1.25
C LEU A 45 4.54 -3.40 -0.01
N GLY A 46 3.48 -3.33 0.80
CA GLY A 46 3.47 -2.59 2.06
C GLY A 46 4.45 -3.18 3.07
N ALA A 47 4.52 -4.51 3.17
CA ALA A 47 5.50 -5.20 3.99
C ALA A 47 6.94 -4.92 3.50
N ALA A 48 7.18 -5.00 2.18
CA ALA A 48 8.46 -4.67 1.59
C ALA A 48 8.87 -3.21 1.84
N ALA A 49 7.93 -2.27 1.72
CA ALA A 49 8.16 -0.87 2.06
C ALA A 49 8.48 -0.69 3.55
N GLY A 50 7.79 -1.42 4.43
CA GLY A 50 8.11 -1.47 5.87
C GLY A 50 9.54 -1.92 6.16
N VAL A 51 10.06 -2.90 5.41
CA VAL A 51 11.45 -3.37 5.54
C VAL A 51 12.45 -2.30 5.08
N VAL A 52 12.17 -1.57 4.00
CA VAL A 52 13.01 -0.45 3.53
C VAL A 52 13.10 0.66 4.58
N LEU A 53 12.03 0.88 5.33
CA LEU A 53 11.99 1.90 6.38
C LEU A 53 12.85 1.56 7.61
N LEU A 54 13.20 0.28 7.82
CA LEU A 54 14.15 -0.12 8.86
C LEU A 54 15.56 0.47 8.63
N TRP A 55 15.88 0.90 7.41
CA TRP A 55 17.13 1.61 7.11
C TRP A 55 17.13 3.08 7.55
N PHE A 56 15.95 3.64 7.87
CA PHE A 56 15.79 5.04 8.32
C PHE A 56 15.16 5.12 9.72
N PRO A 57 15.85 4.65 10.77
CA PRO A 57 15.29 4.55 12.12
C PRO A 57 15.07 5.91 12.84
N HIS A 58 15.47 7.03 12.26
CA HIS A 58 15.35 8.37 12.87
C HIS A 58 14.40 9.32 12.12
N ALA A 59 13.69 8.83 11.10
CA ALA A 59 12.70 9.64 10.41
C ALA A 59 11.37 9.70 11.21
N PRO A 60 10.65 10.84 11.18
CA PRO A 60 9.37 10.98 11.86
C PRO A 60 8.35 9.97 11.33
N THR A 61 7.52 9.39 12.21
CA THR A 61 6.53 8.34 11.90
C THR A 61 5.60 8.72 10.75
N ALA A 62 5.18 9.99 10.66
CA ALA A 62 4.38 10.50 9.56
C ALA A 62 5.10 10.39 8.20
N ALA A 63 6.42 10.64 8.15
CA ALA A 63 7.22 10.49 6.93
C ALA A 63 7.40 9.02 6.56
N LEU A 64 7.57 8.14 7.55
CA LEU A 64 7.66 6.69 7.32
C LEU A 64 6.36 6.15 6.72
N VAL A 65 5.20 6.55 7.25
CA VAL A 65 3.87 6.16 6.72
C VAL A 65 3.66 6.70 5.31
N GLY A 66 4.02 7.97 5.05
CA GLY A 66 3.93 8.58 3.73
C GLY A 66 4.80 7.88 2.69
N LEU A 67 6.04 7.52 3.05
CA LEU A 67 6.96 6.80 2.17
C LEU A 67 6.49 5.35 1.93
N ALA A 68 5.96 4.67 2.96
CA ALA A 68 5.36 3.35 2.81
C ALA A 68 4.18 3.38 1.83
N ALA A 69 3.29 4.36 1.96
CA ALA A 69 2.14 4.54 1.08
C ALA A 69 2.58 4.88 -0.35
N ALA A 70 3.59 5.73 -0.52
CA ALA A 70 4.15 6.05 -1.82
C ALA A 70 4.75 4.82 -2.51
N LEU A 71 5.56 4.03 -1.79
CA LEU A 71 6.16 2.79 -2.31
C LEU A 71 5.10 1.73 -2.63
N ALA A 72 4.09 1.55 -1.79
CA ALA A 72 2.99 0.62 -2.05
C ALA A 72 2.18 1.03 -3.29
N SER A 73 1.91 2.33 -3.46
CA SER A 73 1.20 2.87 -4.63
C SER A 73 2.01 2.74 -5.92
N LEU A 74 3.31 3.05 -5.86
CA LEU A 74 4.25 2.86 -6.97
C LEU A 74 4.37 1.38 -7.35
N GLY A 75 4.45 0.51 -6.35
CA GLY A 75 4.50 -0.94 -6.54
C GLY A 75 3.25 -1.47 -7.22
N THR A 76 2.05 -1.02 -6.81
CA THR A 76 0.78 -1.40 -7.48
C THR A 76 0.79 -0.99 -8.95
N SER A 77 1.21 0.24 -9.25
CA SER A 77 1.27 0.75 -10.62
C SER A 77 2.32 0.03 -11.48
N GLY A 78 3.48 -0.28 -10.88
CA GLY A 78 4.54 -1.05 -11.52
C GLY A 78 4.12 -2.49 -11.79
N LEU A 79 3.43 -3.13 -10.86
CA LEU A 79 2.91 -4.49 -11.00
C LEU A 79 1.84 -4.57 -12.09
N GLU A 80 0.97 -3.57 -12.19
CA GLU A 80 -0.03 -3.46 -13.25
C GLU A 80 0.62 -3.36 -14.64
N LYS A 81 1.65 -2.51 -14.78
CA LYS A 81 2.46 -2.44 -16.01
C LYS A 81 3.19 -3.74 -16.31
N LEU A 82 3.77 -4.39 -15.30
CA LEU A 82 4.50 -5.65 -15.47
C LEU A 82 3.56 -6.77 -15.92
N LEU A 83 2.36 -6.85 -15.34
CA LEU A 83 1.31 -7.78 -15.75
C LEU A 83 0.84 -7.50 -17.18
N GLN A 84 0.64 -6.23 -17.57
CA GLN A 84 0.30 -5.88 -18.95
C GLN A 84 1.40 -6.32 -19.94
N ILE A 85 2.68 -6.18 -19.58
CA ILE A 85 3.80 -6.63 -20.41
C ILE A 85 3.81 -8.15 -20.57
N ILE A 86 3.55 -8.89 -19.48
CA ILE A 86 3.56 -10.36 -19.50
C ILE A 86 2.33 -10.93 -20.24
N LEU A 87 1.17 -10.28 -20.11
CA LEU A 87 -0.10 -10.76 -20.69
C LEU A 87 -0.27 -10.37 -22.17
N LYS A 88 0.46 -9.37 -22.68
CA LYS A 88 0.45 -8.98 -24.11
C LYS A 88 1.28 -9.93 -24.99
N LYS A 89 1.25 -11.23 -24.68
CA LYS A 89 1.78 -12.31 -25.51
C LYS A 89 0.60 -13.08 -26.10
#